data_AF-A0A518HN94-F1
#
_entry.id   AF-A0A518HN94-F1
#
_cell.length_a   1.000
_cell.length_b   1.000
_cell.length_c   1.000
_cell.angle_alpha   90.00
_cell.angle_beta   90.00
_cell.angle_gamma   90.00
#
_symmetry.space_group_name_H-M   'P 1'
#
loop_
_entity.id
_entity.type
_entity.pdbx_description
1 polymer ?
#
loop_
_entity_poly.entity_id
_entity_poly.type
_entity_poly.pdbx_seq_one_letter_code
_entity_poly.pdbx_strand_id
1 'polypeptide(L)'
;MTCLVTGAAGFIASRVAKRLLDDGHRVVGIDNLNDYYATELKRHRLDSLRHEQFRFHETDIENRQALTQIFDENRFDVVFNLAARAGGWYEDNKPWSQQIKLP
;
A
#
# COMPACT_ATOMS: atom_id res chain seq x y z
N MET A 1 -16.73 -1.41 -10.47
CA MET A 1 -15.66 -0.42 -10.77
C MET A 1 -14.32 -1.13 -10.76
N THR A 2 -13.33 -0.53 -11.42
CA THR A 2 -11.91 -0.92 -11.33
C THR A 2 -11.17 0.12 -10.50
N CYS A 3 -10.64 -0.31 -9.35
CA CYS A 3 -9.98 0.55 -8.39
C CYS A 3 -8.48 0.24 -8.33
N LEU A 4 -7.65 1.29 -8.36
CA LEU A 4 -6.23 1.19 -8.02
C LEU A 4 -6.06 1.47 -6.52
N VAL A 5 -5.34 0.61 -5.79
CA VAL A 5 -4.99 0.82 -4.38
C VAL A 5 -3.48 0.74 -4.23
N THR A 6 -2.82 1.87 -3.96
CA THR A 6 -1.37 1.90 -3.68
C THR A 6 -1.11 1.58 -2.22
N GLY A 7 0.03 0.94 -1.94
CA GLY A 7 0.38 0.46 -0.60
C GLY A 7 -0.46 -0.74 -0.18
N ALA A 8 -0.94 -1.56 -1.12
CA ALA A 8 -1.97 -2.59 -0.90
C ALA A 8 -1.61 -3.62 0.20
N ALA A 9 -0.33 -3.81 0.51
CA ALA A 9 0.13 -4.69 1.60
C ALA A 9 0.20 -3.97 2.97
N GLY A 10 -0.06 -2.67 2.99
CA GLY A 10 -0.11 -1.81 4.17
C GLY A 10 -1.35 -2.05 5.05
N PHE A 11 -1.31 -1.52 6.27
CA PHE A 11 -2.35 -1.75 7.29
C PHE A 11 -3.73 -1.22 6.90
N ILE A 12 -3.81 -0.01 6.36
CA ILE A 12 -5.07 0.63 5.97
C ILE A 12 -5.50 0.13 4.58
N ALA A 13 -4.58 0.21 3.62
CA ALA A 13 -4.83 -0.12 2.23
C ALA A 13 -5.28 -1.58 2.01
N SER A 14 -4.75 -2.55 2.75
CA SER A 14 -5.24 -3.94 2.67
C SER A 14 -6.71 -4.07 3.06
N ARG A 15 -7.18 -3.33 4.07
CA ARG A 15 -8.60 -3.35 4.45
C ARG A 15 -9.48 -2.65 3.43
N VAL A 16 -9.01 -1.55 2.85
CA VAL A 16 -9.70 -0.86 1.75
C VAL A 16 -9.84 -1.80 0.56
N ALA A 17 -8.74 -2.44 0.13
CA ALA A 17 -8.75 -3.43 -0.95
C ALA A 17 -9.71 -4.58 -0.66
N LYS A 18 -9.68 -5.15 0.56
CA LYS A 18 -10.59 -6.23 0.95
C LYS A 18 -12.05 -5.80 0.87
N ARG A 19 -12.38 -4.61 1.38
CA ARG A 19 -13.75 -4.09 1.33
C ARG A 19 -14.22 -3.86 -0.11
N LEU A 20 -13.39 -3.28 -0.97
CA LEU A 20 -13.72 -3.09 -2.39
C LEU A 20 -13.98 -4.43 -3.10
N LEU A 21 -13.18 -5.46 -2.81
CA LEU A 21 -13.41 -6.81 -3.32
C LEU A 21 -14.73 -7.41 -2.81
N ASP A 22 -15.02 -7.25 -1.52
CA ASP A 22 -16.27 -7.73 -0.90
C ASP A 22 -17.51 -7.03 -1.48
N ASP A 23 -17.38 -5.77 -1.91
CA ASP A 23 -18.41 -5.01 -2.60
C ASP A 23 -18.47 -5.35 -4.12
N GLY A 24 -17.72 -6.35 -4.59
CA GLY A 24 -17.73 -6.87 -5.96
C GLY A 24 -16.93 -6.06 -6.98
N HIS A 25 -16.03 -5.19 -6.51
CA HIS A 25 -15.18 -4.38 -7.39
C HIS A 25 -13.89 -5.10 -7.77
N ARG A 26 -13.35 -4.74 -8.94
CA ARG A 26 -12.02 -5.18 -9.36
C ARG A 26 -10.97 -4.29 -8.72
N VAL A 27 -9.97 -4.90 -8.10
CA VAL A 27 -8.91 -4.17 -7.40
C VAL A 27 -7.56 -4.50 -8.02
N VAL A 28 -6.82 -3.47 -8.40
CA VAL A 28 -5.40 -3.55 -8.75
C VAL A 28 -4.62 -2.97 -7.57
N GLY A 29 -3.80 -3.80 -6.93
CA GLY A 29 -2.95 -3.40 -5.82
C GLY A 29 -1.51 -3.15 -6.27
N ILE A 30 -0.89 -2.08 -5.77
CA ILE A 30 0.55 -1.82 -5.91
C ILE A 30 1.18 -1.75 -4.53
N ASP A 31 2.32 -2.42 -4.31
CA ASP A 31 3.17 -2.24 -3.14
C ASP A 31 4.60 -2.69 -3.51
N ASN A 32 5.63 -2.00 -3.04
CA ASN A 32 7.02 -2.39 -3.28
C ASN A 32 7.55 -3.41 -2.27
N LEU A 33 6.75 -3.77 -1.27
CA LEU A 33 7.08 -4.70 -0.20
C LEU A 33 8.41 -4.39 0.51
N ASN A 34 8.76 -3.10 0.63
CA ASN A 34 9.95 -2.69 1.36
C ASN A 34 10.00 -3.27 2.79
N ASP A 35 11.21 -3.41 3.31
CA ASP A 35 11.53 -4.05 4.59
C ASP A 35 11.41 -3.12 5.80
N TYR A 36 10.90 -1.90 5.62
CA TYR A 36 10.65 -0.94 6.70
C TYR A 36 9.72 -1.49 7.79
N TYR A 37 8.91 -2.51 7.46
CA TYR A 37 8.21 -3.38 8.40
C TYR A 37 8.45 -4.84 8.05
N ALA A 38 8.29 -5.75 9.03
CA ALA A 38 8.41 -7.19 8.83
C ALA A 38 7.61 -7.68 7.61
N THR A 39 8.32 -8.24 6.63
CA THR A 39 7.79 -8.64 5.32
C THR A 39 6.71 -9.72 5.46
N GLU A 40 6.75 -10.54 6.50
CA GLU A 40 5.75 -11.59 6.77
C GLU A 40 4.35 -10.99 6.97
N LEU A 41 4.24 -9.84 7.65
CA LEU A 41 2.94 -9.21 7.90
C LEU A 41 2.34 -8.62 6.61
N LYS A 42 3.19 -8.10 5.71
CA LYS A 42 2.76 -7.64 4.38
C LYS A 42 2.29 -8.81 3.53
N ARG A 43 3.03 -9.93 3.51
CA ARG A 43 2.66 -11.15 2.78
C ARG A 43 1.35 -11.74 3.31
N HIS A 44 1.16 -11.81 4.63
CA HIS A 44 -0.09 -12.26 5.24
C HIS A 44 -1.30 -11.41 4.80
N ARG A 45 -1.14 -10.08 4.74
CA ARG A 45 -2.18 -9.18 4.24
C ARG A 45 -2.47 -9.42 2.76
N LEU A 46 -1.45 -9.59 1.92
CA LEU A 46 -1.66 -9.94 0.50
C LEU A 46 -2.38 -11.27 0.33
N ASP A 47 -2.06 -12.28 1.13
CA ASP A 47 -2.75 -13.57 1.08
C ASP A 47 -4.24 -13.43 1.45
N SER A 48 -4.59 -12.52 2.36
CA SER A 48 -5.99 -12.20 2.67
C SER A 48 -6.76 -11.51 1.54
N LEU A 49 -6.05 -11.00 0.53
CA LEU A 49 -6.62 -10.35 -0.65
C LEU A 49 -6.74 -11.30 -1.86
N ARG A 50 -6.39 -12.58 -1.72
CA ARG A 50 -6.56 -13.57 -2.78
C ARG A 50 -8.03 -13.62 -3.22
N HIS A 51 -8.26 -13.13 -4.43
CA HIS A 51 -9.58 -13.03 -5.04
C HIS A 51 -9.42 -13.03 -6.56
N GLU A 52 -10.39 -13.57 -7.30
CA GLU A 52 -10.33 -13.59 -8.77
C GLU A 52 -10.31 -12.19 -9.40
N GLN A 53 -10.90 -11.21 -8.69
CA GLN A 53 -10.94 -9.81 -9.10
C GLN A 53 -9.76 -8.98 -8.55
N PHE A 54 -8.81 -9.60 -7.84
CA PHE A 54 -7.62 -8.92 -7.32
C PHE A 54 -6.39 -9.21 -8.18
N ARG A 55 -5.68 -8.16 -8.60
CA ARG A 55 -4.38 -8.27 -9.27
C ARG A 55 -3.35 -7.45 -8.50
N PHE A 56 -2.23 -8.05 -8.14
CA PHE A 56 -1.14 -7.39 -7.42
C PHE A 56 0.05 -7.12 -8.33
N HIS A 57 0.64 -5.94 -8.23
CA HIS A 57 1.89 -5.56 -8.86
C HIS A 57 2.92 -5.20 -7.78
N GLU A 58 3.96 -6.02 -7.67
CA GLU A 58 5.10 -5.75 -6.79
C GLU A 58 6.02 -4.73 -7.49
N THR A 59 5.77 -3.43 -7.26
CA THR A 59 6.52 -2.33 -7.86
C THR A 59 6.45 -1.08 -7.00
N ASP A 60 7.38 -0.15 -7.21
CA ASP A 60 7.37 1.16 -6.58
C ASP A 60 6.46 2.14 -7.34
N ILE A 61 5.74 2.98 -6.60
CA ILE A 61 4.95 4.07 -7.19
C ILE A 61 5.85 5.14 -7.82
N GLU A 62 7.14 5.19 -7.46
CA GLU A 62 8.13 6.06 -8.10
C GLU A 62 8.59 5.51 -9.47
N ASN A 63 8.30 4.24 -9.78
CA ASN A 63 8.62 3.64 -11.07
C ASN A 63 7.62 4.08 -12.15
N ARG A 64 7.93 5.20 -12.80
CA ARG A 64 7.11 5.78 -13.87
C ARG A 64 6.80 4.81 -15.01
N GLN A 65 7.78 4.00 -15.44
CA GLN A 65 7.57 3.07 -16.55
C GLN A 65 6.55 1.99 -16.19
N ALA A 66 6.69 1.40 -14.99
CA ALA A 66 5.74 0.40 -14.49
C ALA A 66 4.34 0.98 -14.32
N LEU A 67 4.23 2.21 -13.77
CA LEU A 67 2.94 2.88 -13.65
C LEU A 67 2.30 3.13 -15.02
N THR A 68 3.03 3.63 -16.00
CA THR A 68 2.50 3.83 -17.36
C THR A 68 1.90 2.53 -17.91
N GLN A 69 2.64 1.41 -17.81
CA GLN A 69 2.14 0.11 -18.26
C GLN A 69 0.86 -0.32 -17.52
N ILE A 70 0.82 -0.15 -16.18
CA ILE A 70 -0.36 -0.51 -15.38
C ILE A 70 -1.58 0.33 -15.78
N PHE A 71 -1.40 1.61 -16.05
CA PHE A 71 -2.48 2.50 -16.49
C PHE A 71 -2.90 2.25 -17.96
N ASP A 72 -1.99 1.82 -18.83
CA ASP A 72 -2.32 1.44 -20.20
C ASP A 72 -3.12 0.13 -20.25
N GLU A 73 -2.78 -0.83 -19.40
CA GLU A 73 -3.48 -2.13 -19.28
C GLU A 73 -4.86 -2.02 -18.61
N ASN A 74 -5.12 -0.94 -17.86
CA ASN A 74 -6.29 -0.86 -16.99
C ASN A 74 -6.94 0.53 -17.05
N ARG A 75 -8.25 0.56 -17.30
CA ARG A 75 -9.04 1.77 -17.07
C ARG A 75 -9.52 1.82 -15.62
N PHE A 76 -8.99 2.75 -14.85
CA PHE A 76 -9.37 2.96 -13.46
C PHE A 76 -10.50 3.98 -13.34
N ASP A 77 -11.52 3.62 -12.56
CA ASP A 77 -12.59 4.54 -12.18
C ASP A 77 -12.16 5.41 -10.98
N VAL A 78 -11.37 4.83 -10.07
CA VAL A 78 -10.93 5.47 -8.82
C VAL A 78 -9.51 5.02 -8.46
N VAL A 79 -8.72 5.95 -7.91
CA VAL A 79 -7.38 5.68 -7.33
C VAL A 79 -7.39 6.01 -5.84
N PHE A 80 -7.10 5.01 -5.01
CA PHE A 80 -6.81 5.15 -3.58
C PHE A 80 -5.30 5.22 -3.39
N ASN A 81 -4.75 6.43 -3.31
CA ASN A 81 -3.32 6.62 -3.12
C ASN A 81 -2.96 6.59 -1.62
N LEU A 82 -2.63 5.41 -1.11
CA LEU A 82 -2.36 5.17 0.32
C LEU A 82 -0.91 4.70 0.58
N ALA A 83 -0.12 4.47 -0.47
CA ALA A 83 1.32 4.28 -0.36
C ALA A 83 1.97 5.57 0.17
N ALA A 84 2.58 5.46 1.34
CA ALA A 84 3.38 6.52 1.92
C ALA A 84 4.44 5.89 2.84
N ARG A 85 5.54 6.61 3.05
CA ARG A 85 6.51 6.26 4.10
C ARG A 85 5.94 6.74 5.44
N ALA A 86 5.39 5.82 6.23
CA ALA A 86 4.96 6.14 7.57
C ALA A 86 6.19 6.26 8.47
N GLY A 87 6.51 7.45 8.97
CA GLY A 87 7.68 7.66 9.82
C GLY A 87 8.31 9.04 9.62
N GLY A 88 7.62 10.09 10.04
CA GLY A 88 8.13 11.48 10.00
C GLY A 88 9.09 11.84 11.14
N TRP A 89 9.62 10.88 11.91
CA TRP A 89 10.48 11.16 13.06
C TRP A 89 11.64 10.17 13.21
N TYR A 90 12.27 9.77 12.10
CA TYR A 90 13.64 9.30 12.15
C TYR A 90 14.53 10.45 11.68
N GLU A 91 14.66 11.48 12.52
CA GLU A 91 15.95 12.16 12.61
C GLU A 91 16.91 11.09 13.13
N ASP A 92 17.90 10.73 12.31
CA ASP A 92 19.03 9.94 12.76
C ASP A 92 19.59 10.58 14.06
N ASN A 93 19.45 9.88 15.20
CA ASN A 93 20.07 10.17 16.52
C ASN A 93 19.34 11.00 17.59
N LYS A 94 18.08 10.72 17.95
CA LYS A 94 17.61 11.05 19.31
C LYS A 94 17.01 9.85 20.06
N PRO A 95 17.69 9.32 21.10
CA PRO A 95 17.10 8.29 21.96
C PRO A 95 15.94 8.90 22.78
N TRP A 96 14.95 8.05 23.04
CA TRP A 96 13.64 8.27 23.69
C TRP A 96 13.67 8.88 25.10
N SER A 97 14.79 9.42 25.58
CA SER A 97 15.03 9.81 26.97
C SER A 97 15.07 11.31 27.25
N GLN A 98 14.74 12.20 26.30
CA GLN A 98 14.63 13.63 26.60
C GLN A 98 13.18 14.07 26.79
N GLN A 99 12.74 13.84 28.03
CA GLN A 99 11.81 14.62 28.85
C GLN A 99 10.95 15.66 28.13
N ILE A 100 9.64 15.43 28.26
CA ILE A 100 8.63 16.48 28.39
C ILE A 100 9.16 17.52 29.40
N LYS A 101 9.65 18.67 28.91
CA LYS A 101 9.61 19.91 29.67
C LYS A 101 8.31 20.59 29.31
N LEU A 102 7.27 20.30 30.10
CA LEU A 102 6.17 21.25 30.27
C LEU A 102 6.74 22.52 30.95
N PRO A 103 6.18 23.70 30.65
CA PRO A 103 6.73 25.00 31.03
C PRO A 103 7.00 25.16 32.52
#